data_AF-A0A1Z8WS38-F1
#
_entry.id   AF-A0A1Z8WS38-F1
#
_cell.length_a   1.000
_cell.length_b   1.000
_cell.length_c   1.000
_cell.angle_alpha   90.00
_cell.angle_beta   90.00
_cell.angle_gamma   90.00
#
_symmetry.space_group_name_H-M   'P 1'
#
loop_
_entity.id
_entity.type
_entity.pdbx_description
1 polymer ?
#
loop_
_entity_poly.entity_id
_entity_poly.type
_entity_poly.pdbx_seq_one_letter_code
_entity_poly.pdbx_strand_id
1 'polypeptide(L)'
;MNKFIEIPSNVLSLDSPEWSSIEPIIRKQAGTSNSKLYDKRDHTYEFETIQYLKVIWYFDFEDLPEVFKQYITIRAANLFANRAVGSNEVVKYSEKEEEIARAAMLEYETQQGDYNIFNDSAGGREFQTYLPYNAIKR
;
A
#
# COMPACT_ATOMS: atom_id res chain seq x y z
N MET A 1 25.95 8.85 16.78
CA MET A 1 24.74 8.17 16.27
C MET A 1 24.38 8.82 14.94
N ASN A 2 24.22 8.04 13.88
CA ASN A 2 23.79 8.59 12.59
C ASN A 2 22.33 9.05 12.73
N LYS A 3 22.06 10.33 12.44
CA LYS A 3 20.71 10.92 12.48
C LYS A 3 19.88 10.62 11.23
N PHE A 4 20.43 9.91 10.26
CA PHE A 4 19.75 9.60 9.00
C PHE A 4 19.20 8.18 9.00
N ILE A 5 18.06 8.00 8.33
CA ILE A 5 17.39 6.71 8.18
C ILE A 5 17.62 6.23 6.75
N GLU A 6 18.35 5.12 6.60
CA GLU A 6 18.52 4.45 5.30
C GLU A 6 17.31 3.59 4.98
N ILE A 7 16.90 3.63 3.72
CA ILE A 7 15.75 2.86 3.22
C ILE A 7 16.30 1.62 2.50
N PRO A 8 15.92 0.41 2.94
CA PRO A 8 16.35 -0.81 2.28
C PRO A 8 15.68 -0.95 0.90
N SER A 9 16.30 -1.73 0.01
CA SER A 9 15.89 -1.85 -1.39
C SER A 9 14.53 -2.53 -1.60
N ASN A 10 14.03 -3.24 -0.61
CA ASN A 10 12.73 -3.94 -0.66
C ASN A 10 11.56 -3.05 -0.19
N VAL A 11 11.74 -1.75 0.01
CA VAL A 11 10.63 -0.83 0.25
C VAL A 11 10.09 -0.34 -1.09
N LEU A 12 8.83 -0.65 -1.37
CA LEU A 12 8.13 -0.19 -2.58
C LEU A 12 7.58 1.22 -2.42
N SER A 13 6.98 1.48 -1.26
CA SER A 13 6.40 2.77 -0.92
C SER A 13 6.40 2.94 0.59
N LEU A 14 6.38 4.17 1.05
CA LEU A 14 6.20 4.52 2.44
C LEU A 14 5.34 5.77 2.55
N ASP A 15 4.64 5.89 3.66
CA ASP A 15 3.79 7.04 3.98
C ASP A 15 3.81 7.33 5.48
N SER A 16 3.42 8.54 5.87
CA SER A 16 3.30 8.93 7.26
C SER A 16 1.92 8.54 7.84
N PRO A 17 1.84 8.12 9.12
CA PRO A 17 0.56 7.98 9.80
C PRO A 17 -0.07 9.36 10.07
N GLU A 18 -1.39 9.41 10.27
CA GLU A 18 -2.17 10.67 10.37
C GLU A 18 -1.68 11.63 11.48
N TRP A 19 -1.10 11.09 12.55
CA TRP A 19 -0.55 11.87 13.68
C TRP A 19 0.93 12.26 13.50
N SER A 20 1.58 11.79 12.44
CA SER A 20 2.97 12.15 12.16
C SER A 20 3.04 13.53 11.51
N SER A 21 4.06 14.28 11.89
CA SER A 21 4.29 15.62 11.38
C SER A 21 5.14 15.62 10.11
N ILE A 22 5.86 14.55 9.80
CA ILE A 22 6.79 14.54 8.67
C ILE A 22 6.06 14.26 7.34
N GLU A 23 6.59 14.77 6.24
CA GLU A 23 6.22 14.38 4.87
C GLU A 23 7.32 13.48 4.27
N PRO A 24 7.33 12.18 4.59
CA PRO A 24 8.43 11.30 4.23
C PRO A 24 8.41 10.96 2.74
N ILE A 25 9.57 11.07 2.09
CA ILE A 25 9.78 10.49 0.76
C ILE A 25 11.07 9.68 0.72
N ILE A 26 11.11 8.75 -0.24
CA ILE A 26 12.31 8.00 -0.59
C ILE A 26 13.15 8.87 -1.51
N ARG A 27 14.34 9.30 -1.07
CA ARG A 27 15.23 10.12 -1.89
C ARG A 27 16.68 9.63 -1.80
N LYS A 28 17.34 9.54 -2.95
CA LYS A 28 18.78 9.28 -3.01
C LYS A 28 19.56 10.57 -2.84
N GLN A 29 20.38 10.64 -1.80
CA GLN A 29 21.32 11.75 -1.61
C GLN A 29 22.49 11.59 -2.59
N ALA A 30 22.91 12.70 -3.22
CA ALA A 30 24.06 12.69 -4.13
C ALA A 30 25.31 12.13 -3.42
N GLY A 31 26.02 11.22 -4.10
CA GLY A 31 27.23 10.57 -3.55
C GLY A 31 26.97 9.42 -2.55
N THR A 32 25.72 9.06 -2.25
CA THR A 32 25.39 7.86 -1.46
C THR A 32 24.92 6.71 -2.37
N SER A 33 25.24 5.47 -2.00
CA SER A 33 24.74 4.27 -2.71
C SER A 33 23.26 4.02 -2.45
N ASN A 34 22.82 4.19 -1.19
CA ASN A 34 21.48 3.86 -0.71
C ASN A 34 20.52 5.06 -0.71
N SER A 35 19.23 4.78 -0.84
CA SER A 35 18.16 5.75 -0.63
C SER A 35 18.00 6.04 0.86
N LYS A 36 17.63 7.28 1.18
CA LYS A 36 17.38 7.73 2.56
C LYS A 36 15.98 8.29 2.68
N LEU A 37 15.47 8.28 3.91
CA LEU A 37 14.27 9.02 4.27
C LEU A 37 14.57 10.51 4.19
N TYR A 38 13.73 11.24 3.47
CA TYR A 38 13.82 12.68 3.36
C TYR A 38 12.47 13.27 3.75
N ASP A 39 12.49 14.24 4.65
CA ASP A 39 11.30 15.02 4.97
C ASP A 39 11.16 16.18 3.97
N LYS A 40 10.08 16.18 3.21
CA LYS A 40 9.76 17.26 2.27
C LYS A 40 9.39 18.56 2.96
N ARG A 41 8.85 18.51 4.17
CA ARG A 41 8.37 19.69 4.88
C ARG A 41 9.54 20.50 5.42
N ASP A 42 10.39 19.84 6.22
CA ASP A 42 11.53 20.46 6.88
C ASP A 42 12.83 20.37 6.04
N HIS A 43 12.75 19.79 4.84
CA HIS A 43 13.83 19.68 3.85
C HIS A 43 15.12 19.04 4.40
N THR A 44 14.98 18.04 5.26
CA THR A 44 16.09 17.43 6.01
C THR A 44 16.16 15.91 5.81
N TYR A 45 17.37 15.37 6.00
CA TYR A 45 17.64 13.93 6.10
C TYR A 45 17.91 13.50 7.56
N GLU A 46 17.89 14.45 8.49
CA GLU A 46 18.23 14.24 9.89
C GLU A 46 16.97 14.18 10.75
N PHE A 47 16.83 13.08 11.49
CA PHE A 47 15.76 12.82 12.43
C PHE A 47 16.36 12.56 13.81
N GLU A 48 15.90 13.32 14.82
CA GLU A 48 16.38 13.16 16.20
C GLU A 48 15.60 12.10 16.98
N THR A 49 14.39 11.80 16.51
CA THR A 49 13.45 10.87 17.13
C THR A 49 13.10 9.72 16.19
N ILE A 50 12.58 8.63 16.78
CA ILE A 50 12.07 7.48 16.03
C ILE A 50 10.89 7.93 15.16
N GLN A 51 10.96 7.64 13.86
CA GLN A 51 9.89 7.91 12.91
C GLN A 51 9.06 6.65 12.71
N TYR A 52 7.75 6.77 12.90
CA TYR A 52 6.79 5.70 12.59
C TYR A 52 6.24 5.94 11.19
N LEU A 53 6.31 4.91 10.35
CA LEU A 53 5.95 4.96 8.94
C LEU A 53 5.05 3.78 8.58
N LYS A 54 4.12 4.00 7.67
CA LYS A 54 3.38 2.94 6.98
C LYS A 54 4.21 2.52 5.77
N VAL A 55 4.74 1.30 5.79
CA VAL A 55 5.68 0.83 4.76
C VAL A 55 5.05 -0.31 3.95
N ILE A 56 5.11 -0.20 2.62
CA ILE A 56 4.78 -1.27 1.69
C ILE A 56 6.06 -1.98 1.31
N TRP A 57 6.15 -3.24 1.69
CA TRP A 57 7.30 -4.10 1.43
C TRP A 57 7.13 -4.88 0.13
N TYR A 58 8.24 -5.07 -0.58
CA TYR A 58 8.37 -6.02 -1.66
C TYR A 58 8.52 -7.42 -1.07
N PHE A 59 7.73 -8.34 -1.60
CA PHE A 59 7.81 -9.77 -1.32
C PHE A 59 7.98 -10.52 -2.63
N ASP A 60 8.72 -11.63 -2.59
CA ASP A 60 8.88 -12.50 -3.74
C ASP A 60 7.55 -13.18 -4.08
N PHE A 61 7.37 -13.55 -5.36
CA PHE A 61 6.12 -14.14 -5.85
C PHE A 61 5.71 -15.41 -5.09
N GLU A 62 6.70 -16.21 -4.66
CA GLU A 62 6.45 -17.46 -3.94
C GLU A 62 5.90 -17.26 -2.52
N ASP A 63 6.19 -16.11 -1.91
CA ASP A 63 5.77 -15.76 -0.55
C ASP A 63 4.36 -15.16 -0.50
N LEU A 64 3.75 -14.86 -1.65
CA LEU A 64 2.41 -14.31 -1.73
C LEU A 64 1.34 -15.37 -1.44
N PRO A 65 0.14 -15.00 -0.95
CA PRO A 65 -0.98 -15.92 -0.88
C PRO A 65 -1.43 -16.35 -2.27
N GLU A 66 -1.95 -17.57 -2.38
CA GLU A 66 -2.32 -18.23 -3.65
C GLU A 66 -3.24 -17.38 -4.52
N VAL A 67 -4.22 -16.69 -3.92
CA VAL A 67 -5.18 -15.84 -4.64
C VAL A 67 -4.48 -14.68 -5.36
N PHE A 68 -3.47 -14.07 -4.73
CA PHE A 68 -2.68 -13.01 -5.37
C PHE A 68 -1.78 -13.58 -6.47
N LYS A 69 -1.19 -14.76 -6.27
CA LYS A 69 -0.38 -15.43 -7.30
C LYS A 69 -1.20 -15.66 -8.57
N GLN A 70 -2.39 -16.24 -8.42
CA GLN A 70 -3.29 -16.52 -9.54
C GLN A 70 -3.66 -15.24 -10.31
N TYR A 71 -4.01 -14.17 -9.60
CA TYR A 71 -4.31 -12.89 -10.22
C TYR A 71 -3.13 -12.32 -11.01
N ILE A 72 -1.92 -12.32 -10.41
CA ILE A 72 -0.70 -11.85 -11.06
C ILE A 72 -0.39 -12.68 -12.31
N THR A 73 -0.50 -14.00 -12.25
CA THR A 73 -0.26 -14.90 -13.37
C THR A 73 -1.25 -14.66 -14.52
N ILE A 74 -2.55 -14.55 -14.24
CA ILE A 74 -3.58 -14.28 -15.25
C ILE A 74 -3.33 -12.93 -15.91
N ARG A 75 -3.08 -11.88 -15.13
CA ARG A 75 -2.77 -10.55 -15.66
C ARG A 75 -1.50 -10.56 -16.52
N ALA A 76 -0.45 -11.27 -16.08
CA ALA A 76 0.79 -11.39 -16.85
C ALA A 76 0.57 -12.13 -18.18
N ALA A 77 -0.20 -13.22 -18.16
CA ALA A 77 -0.56 -13.98 -19.34
C ALA A 77 -1.38 -13.13 -20.33
N ASN A 78 -2.36 -12.38 -19.84
CA ASN A 78 -3.18 -11.48 -20.64
C ASN A 78 -2.34 -10.38 -21.29
N LEU A 79 -1.46 -9.73 -20.52
CA LEU A 79 -0.57 -8.70 -21.03
C LEU A 79 0.37 -9.25 -22.11
N PHE A 80 0.88 -10.47 -21.92
CA PHE A 80 1.70 -11.15 -22.90
C PHE A 80 0.91 -11.50 -24.16
N ALA A 81 -0.26 -12.12 -24.04
CA ALA A 81 -1.12 -12.47 -25.17
C ALA A 81 -1.52 -11.23 -25.99
N ASN A 82 -1.87 -10.14 -25.33
CA ASN A 82 -2.21 -8.87 -25.97
C ASN A 82 -1.04 -8.31 -26.79
N ARG A 83 0.18 -8.38 -26.25
CA ARG A 83 1.39 -7.85 -26.92
C ARG A 83 1.94 -8.77 -28.01
N ALA A 84 1.83 -10.09 -27.82
CA ALA A 84 2.45 -11.08 -28.70
C ALA A 84 1.52 -11.51 -29.86
N VAL A 85 0.23 -11.72 -29.58
CA VAL A 85 -0.72 -12.29 -30.55
C VAL A 85 -1.57 -11.20 -31.22
N GLY A 86 -1.93 -10.13 -30.49
CA GLY A 86 -2.68 -8.99 -31.04
C GLY A 86 -4.12 -9.30 -31.49
N SER A 87 -4.70 -10.43 -31.06
CA SER A 87 -6.09 -10.79 -31.39
C SER A 87 -7.09 -10.18 -30.41
N ASN A 88 -8.01 -9.35 -30.91
CA ASN A 88 -9.07 -8.71 -30.12
C ASN A 88 -10.06 -9.69 -29.46
N GLU A 89 -10.21 -10.90 -30.00
CA GLU A 89 -11.12 -11.90 -29.43
C GLU A 89 -10.55 -12.50 -28.16
N VAL A 90 -9.26 -12.85 -28.18
CA VAL A 90 -8.53 -13.37 -27.01
C VAL A 90 -8.55 -12.35 -25.88
N VAL A 91 -8.30 -11.07 -26.20
CA VAL A 91 -8.33 -9.96 -25.22
C VAL A 91 -9.66 -9.93 -24.47
N LYS A 92 -10.80 -10.03 -25.17
CA LYS A 92 -12.13 -9.95 -24.57
C LYS A 92 -12.43 -11.09 -23.60
N TYR A 93 -12.02 -12.32 -23.93
CA TYR A 93 -12.21 -13.46 -23.03
C TYR A 93 -11.28 -13.36 -21.82
N SER A 94 -10.03 -12.99 -22.05
CA SER A 94 -9.01 -12.76 -21.03
C SER A 94 -9.38 -11.67 -20.03
N GLU A 95 -10.02 -10.58 -20.46
CA GLU A 95 -10.49 -9.50 -19.58
C GLU A 95 -11.51 -10.00 -18.54
N LYS A 96 -12.44 -10.86 -18.96
CA LYS A 96 -13.44 -11.45 -18.06
C LYS A 96 -12.80 -12.37 -17.02
N GLU A 97 -11.80 -13.15 -17.43
CA GLU A 97 -11.05 -14.02 -16.51
C GLU A 97 -10.24 -13.19 -15.49
N GLU A 98 -9.62 -12.10 -15.93
CA GLU A 98 -8.93 -11.17 -15.02
C GLU A 98 -9.89 -10.50 -14.03
N GLU A 99 -11.10 -10.14 -14.46
CA GLU A 99 -12.12 -9.56 -13.59
C GLU A 99 -12.54 -10.52 -12.48
N ILE A 100 -12.76 -11.80 -12.82
CA ILE A 100 -13.11 -12.85 -11.86
C ILE A 100 -11.96 -13.07 -10.87
N ALA A 101 -10.72 -13.18 -11.36
CA ALA A 101 -9.54 -13.35 -10.51
C ALA A 101 -9.33 -12.15 -9.58
N ARG A 102 -9.59 -10.93 -10.07
CA ARG A 102 -9.55 -9.71 -9.26
C ARG A 102 -10.63 -9.71 -8.18
N ALA A 103 -11.85 -10.15 -8.51
CA ALA A 103 -12.94 -10.24 -7.54
C ALA A 103 -12.59 -11.22 -6.41
N ALA A 104 -12.02 -12.38 -6.73
CA ALA A 104 -11.56 -13.35 -5.72
C ALA A 104 -10.45 -12.78 -4.83
N MET A 105 -9.50 -12.04 -5.40
CA MET A 105 -8.45 -11.35 -4.64
C MET A 105 -9.03 -10.30 -3.68
N LEU A 106 -10.01 -9.52 -4.14
CA LEU A 106 -10.68 -8.52 -3.32
C LEU A 106 -11.49 -9.16 -2.18
N GLU A 107 -12.18 -10.26 -2.47
CA GLU A 107 -12.92 -11.02 -1.46
C GLU A 107 -11.98 -11.53 -0.36
N TYR A 108 -10.83 -12.09 -0.73
CA TYR A 108 -9.81 -12.52 0.23
C TYR A 108 -9.31 -11.36 1.09
N GLU A 109 -8.98 -10.22 0.49
CA GLU A 109 -8.50 -9.04 1.21
C GLU A 109 -9.57 -8.49 2.17
N THR A 110 -10.82 -8.41 1.73
CA THR A 110 -11.94 -7.94 2.55
C THR A 110 -12.21 -8.89 3.72
N GLN A 111 -12.07 -10.20 3.50
CA GLN A 111 -12.24 -11.20 4.55
C GLN A 111 -11.11 -11.16 5.59
N GLN A 112 -9.87 -10.84 5.20
CA GLN A 112 -8.75 -10.73 6.13
C GLN A 112 -8.74 -9.39 6.87
N GLY A 113 -9.24 -8.33 6.24
CA GLY A 113 -9.29 -6.99 6.84
C GLY A 113 -10.36 -6.82 7.92
N ASP A 114 -11.30 -7.77 8.04
CA ASP A 114 -12.44 -7.70 8.97
C ASP A 114 -13.15 -6.33 8.95
N TYR A 115 -13.28 -5.74 7.74
CA TYR A 115 -13.83 -4.41 7.59
C TYR A 115 -15.29 -4.36 8.04
N ASN A 116 -15.61 -3.43 8.93
CA ASN A 116 -16.97 -3.21 9.41
C ASN A 116 -17.35 -1.74 9.29
N ILE A 117 -18.53 -1.49 8.70
CA ILE A 117 -19.08 -0.15 8.45
C ILE A 117 -19.23 0.68 9.74
N PHE A 118 -19.49 0.02 10.88
CA PHE A 118 -19.77 0.70 12.15
C PHE A 118 -18.58 0.75 13.10
N ASN A 119 -17.53 -0.03 12.82
CA ASN A 119 -16.38 -0.14 13.68
C ASN A 119 -15.16 -0.56 12.85
N ASP A 120 -14.26 0.37 12.57
CA ASP A 120 -12.97 0.04 11.98
C ASP A 120 -12.01 -0.37 13.10
N SER A 121 -11.88 -1.68 13.30
CA SER A 121 -10.99 -2.29 14.30
C SER A 121 -9.51 -1.97 14.06
N ALA A 122 -9.14 -1.42 12.90
CA ALA A 122 -7.78 -1.03 12.54
C ALA A 122 -7.43 0.44 12.88
N GLY A 123 -8.23 1.09 13.73
CA GLY A 123 -7.96 2.45 14.23
C GLY A 123 -8.62 3.57 13.43
N GLY A 124 -9.58 3.24 12.58
CA GLY A 124 -10.49 4.21 11.98
C GLY A 124 -11.54 4.70 12.98
N ARG A 125 -12.07 5.89 12.71
CA ARG A 125 -13.04 6.56 13.58
C ARG A 125 -14.27 5.66 13.76
N GLU A 126 -14.52 5.22 14.99
CA GLU A 126 -15.77 4.58 15.37
C GLU A 126 -16.95 5.44 14.89
N PHE A 127 -18.01 4.80 14.39
CA PHE A 127 -19.24 5.52 14.10
C PHE A 127 -19.84 6.05 15.41
N GLN A 128 -19.54 7.32 15.73
CA GLN A 128 -20.14 8.00 16.86
C GLN A 128 -21.59 8.28 16.50
N THR A 129 -22.52 7.53 17.11
CA THR A 129 -23.96 7.80 17.00
C THR A 129 -24.24 9.20 17.58
N TYR A 130 -25.35 9.84 17.17
CA TYR A 130 -25.73 11.13 17.75
C TYR A 130 -25.84 11.04 19.28
N LEU A 131 -24.92 11.68 19.99
CA LEU A 131 -24.90 11.78 21.45
C LEU A 131 -25.44 13.16 21.85
N PRO A 132 -26.70 13.26 22.33
CA PRO A 132 -27.36 14.55 22.56
C PRO A 132 -26.64 15.42 23.61
N TYR A 133 -25.86 14.81 24.51
CA TYR A 133 -25.12 15.54 25.53
C TYR A 133 -23.86 16.26 24.99
N ASN A 134 -23.28 15.82 23.86
CA ASN A 134 -22.12 16.49 23.25
C ASN A 134 -22.51 17.86 22.65
N ALA A 135 -23.76 18.04 22.23
CA ALA A 135 -24.26 19.32 21.73
C ALA A 135 -24.42 20.39 22.83
N ILE A 136 -24.48 19.96 24.10
CA ILE A 136 -24.71 20.83 25.27
C ILE A 136 -23.41 20.98 26.10
N LYS A 137 -22.40 20.16 25.81
CA LYS A 137 -21.08 20.20 26.43
C LYS A 137 -20.34 21.46 25.95
N ARG A 138 -20.35 22.51 26.78
CA ARG A 138 -19.48 23.70 26.64
C ARG A 138 -18.13 23.44 27.28
#